data_AF-A0A524MWW8-F1
#
_entry.id   AF-A0A524MWW8-F1
#
_cell.length_a   1.000
_cell.length_b   1.000
_cell.length_c   1.000
_cell.angle_alpha   90.00
_cell.angle_beta   90.00
_cell.angle_gamma   90.00
#
_symmetry.space_group_name_H-M   'P 1'
#
loop_
_entity.id
_entity.type
_entity.pdbx_description
1 polymer ?
#
loop_
_entity_poly.entity_id
_entity_poly.type
_entity_poly.pdbx_seq_one_letter_code
_entity_poly.pdbx_strand_id
1 'polypeptide(L)'
;MSPMSSELKKVLVTGAAGFIASRTTELLMEQGHDVVGIDNLNAYYDIRLKAYRLRELARQAGADSSVIDALDPSRSTATCYAGPPHFRAGKLEFHELDIENKAALKLLFRQHRFDAVLNLAARAGVRYSMIDPDVYMTTNA
;
A
#
# COMPACT_ATOMS: atom_id res chain seq x y z
N MET A 1 3.76 12.59 34.12
CA MET A 1 2.90 12.07 33.03
C MET A 1 3.55 10.80 32.53
N SER A 2 3.00 9.63 32.85
CA SER A 2 3.41 8.38 32.22
C SER A 2 3.13 8.49 30.72
N PRO A 3 4.03 8.07 29.82
CA PRO A 3 3.71 8.04 28.40
C PRO A 3 2.49 7.15 28.22
N MET A 4 1.45 7.70 27.58
CA MET A 4 0.28 6.96 27.18
C MET A 4 0.78 5.86 26.25
N SER A 5 0.81 4.62 26.73
CA SER A 5 1.20 3.45 25.92
C SER A 5 0.28 3.43 24.71
N SER A 6 0.82 3.75 23.53
CA SER A 6 0.03 3.63 22.30
C SER A 6 -0.25 2.16 22.08
N GLU A 7 -1.53 1.78 22.17
CA GLU A 7 -1.98 0.43 21.87
C GLU A 7 -1.48 0.00 20.48
N LEU A 8 -0.91 -1.20 20.38
CA LEU A 8 -0.47 -1.74 19.09
C LEU A 8 -1.70 -2.07 18.24
N LYS A 9 -1.84 -1.40 17.10
CA LYS A 9 -2.97 -1.55 16.20
C LYS A 9 -2.61 -2.34 14.95
N LYS A 10 -3.62 -2.97 14.36
CA LYS A 10 -3.60 -3.51 13.00
C LYS A 10 -4.32 -2.54 12.06
N VAL A 11 -3.58 -2.03 11.09
CA VAL A 11 -4.00 -0.90 10.26
C VAL A 11 -3.99 -1.28 8.79
N LEU A 12 -5.11 -1.06 8.10
CA LEU A 12 -5.16 -1.16 6.64
C LEU A 12 -4.76 0.19 6.03
N VAL A 13 -3.76 0.20 5.14
CA VAL A 13 -3.34 1.38 4.38
C VAL A 13 -3.56 1.12 2.89
N THR A 14 -4.45 1.88 2.26
CA THR A 14 -4.68 1.79 0.82
C THR A 14 -3.75 2.74 0.06
N GLY A 15 -3.33 2.36 -1.14
CA GLY A 15 -2.34 3.09 -1.92
C GLY A 15 -0.94 3.04 -1.31
N ALA A 16 -0.58 1.95 -0.61
CA ALA A 16 0.61 1.86 0.25
C ALA A 16 1.95 2.14 -0.47
N ALA A 17 2.03 1.97 -1.79
CA ALA A 17 3.22 2.30 -2.60
C ALA A 17 3.18 3.73 -3.18
N GLY A 18 2.13 4.48 -2.88
CA GLY A 18 1.96 5.90 -3.20
C GLY A 18 2.90 6.80 -2.40
N PHE A 19 3.00 8.07 -2.80
CA PHE A 19 3.97 9.02 -2.25
C PHE A 19 3.77 9.30 -0.75
N ILE A 20 2.54 9.61 -0.32
CA ILE A 20 2.23 9.91 1.09
C ILE A 20 2.11 8.60 1.87
N ALA A 21 1.37 7.64 1.32
CA ALA A 21 1.03 6.40 1.99
C ALA A 21 2.25 5.51 2.28
N SER A 22 3.31 5.54 1.46
CA SER A 22 4.54 4.82 1.79
C SER A 22 5.16 5.37 3.07
N ARG A 23 5.28 6.69 3.20
CA ARG A 23 5.80 7.31 4.43
C ARG A 23 4.87 7.09 5.62
N THR A 24 3.55 7.12 5.41
CA THR A 24 2.59 6.74 6.45
C THR A 24 2.80 5.30 6.93
N THR A 25 3.04 4.37 6.01
CA THR A 25 3.30 2.95 6.32
C THR A 25 4.60 2.80 7.12
N GLU A 26 5.68 3.46 6.72
CA GLU A 26 6.94 3.51 7.48
C GLU A 26 6.72 3.97 8.92
N LEU A 27 6.03 5.11 9.09
CA LEU A 27 5.77 5.70 10.42
C LEU A 27 4.92 4.79 11.31
N LEU A 28 3.89 4.13 10.76
CA LEU A 28 3.07 3.17 11.49
C LEU A 28 3.91 1.97 11.97
N MET A 29 4.80 1.45 11.11
CA MET A 29 5.71 0.36 11.49
C MET A 29 6.73 0.80 12.53
N GLU A 30 7.29 2.01 12.43
CA GLU A 30 8.20 2.60 13.43
C GLU A 30 7.53 2.73 14.81
N GLN A 31 6.22 2.99 14.83
CA GLN A 31 5.39 3.01 16.05
C GLN A 31 5.02 1.60 16.55
N GLY A 32 5.43 0.55 15.84
CA GLY A 32 5.20 -0.86 16.21
C GLY A 32 3.86 -1.43 15.74
N HIS A 33 3.05 -0.66 15.00
CA HIS A 33 1.77 -1.13 14.47
C HIS A 33 1.97 -2.19 13.37
N ASP A 34 1.04 -3.13 13.30
CA ASP A 34 0.95 -4.06 12.17
C ASP A 34 0.25 -3.35 11.01
N VAL A 35 0.87 -3.32 9.84
CA VAL A 35 0.30 -2.70 8.64
C VAL A 35 -0.03 -3.75 7.59
N VAL A 36 -1.26 -3.72 7.09
CA VAL A 36 -1.64 -4.37 5.84
C VAL A 36 -1.74 -3.28 4.78
N GLY A 37 -0.78 -3.26 3.85
CA GLY A 37 -0.75 -2.33 2.73
C GLY A 37 -1.41 -2.93 1.50
N ILE A 38 -2.24 -2.17 0.80
CA ILE A 38 -2.75 -2.53 -0.52
C ILE A 38 -2.44 -1.44 -1.54
N ASP A 39 -2.11 -1.81 -2.77
CA ASP A 39 -1.97 -0.89 -3.91
C ASP A 39 -2.26 -1.68 -5.19
N ASN A 40 -3.00 -1.10 -6.14
CA ASN A 40 -3.19 -1.75 -7.45
C ASN A 40 -2.01 -1.56 -8.39
N LEU A 41 -0.99 -0.79 -7.97
CA LEU A 41 0.24 -0.52 -8.70
C LEU A 41 -0.04 -0.01 -10.11
N ASN A 42 -1.13 0.73 -10.31
CA ASN A 42 -1.49 1.27 -11.62
C ASN A 42 -0.44 2.23 -12.19
N ALA A 43 -0.45 2.40 -13.51
CA ALA A 43 0.48 3.24 -14.26
C ALA A 43 0.17 4.75 -14.22
N TYR A 44 -0.68 5.21 -13.30
CA TYR A 44 -0.95 6.65 -13.15
C TYR A 44 0.30 7.44 -12.75
N TYR A 45 1.19 6.78 -12.00
CA TYR A 45 2.57 7.19 -11.78
C TYR A 45 3.50 6.09 -12.28
N ASP A 46 4.77 6.44 -12.53
CA ASP A 46 5.79 5.46 -12.92
C ASP A 46 5.87 4.33 -11.88
N ILE A 47 5.54 3.11 -12.32
CA ILE A 47 5.48 1.94 -11.44
C ILE A 47 6.85 1.62 -10.83
N ARG A 48 7.95 1.97 -11.49
CA ARG A 48 9.30 1.78 -10.91
C ARG A 48 9.47 2.56 -9.61
N LEU A 49 8.82 3.73 -9.49
CA LEU A 49 8.84 4.51 -8.26
C LEU A 49 7.99 3.86 -7.15
N LYS A 50 6.87 3.22 -7.52
CA LYS A 50 6.06 2.42 -6.59
C LYS A 50 6.84 1.18 -6.11
N ALA A 51 7.47 0.45 -7.03
CA ALA A 51 8.32 -0.69 -6.73
C ALA A 51 9.50 -0.30 -5.82
N TYR A 52 10.15 0.84 -6.09
CA TYR A 52 11.20 1.38 -5.23
C TYR A 52 10.71 1.59 -3.79
N ARG A 53 9.59 2.29 -3.60
CA ARG A 53 9.03 2.52 -2.25
C ARG A 53 8.65 1.21 -1.55
N LEU A 54 8.04 0.28 -2.29
CA LEU A 54 7.66 -1.02 -1.73
C LEU A 54 8.89 -1.84 -1.32
N ARG A 55 10.00 -1.74 -2.07
CA ARG A 55 11.29 -2.33 -1.69
C ARG A 55 11.84 -1.74 -0.40
N GLU A 56 11.80 -0.42 -0.24
CA GLU A 56 12.28 0.23 1.00
C GLU A 56 11.40 -0.17 2.20
N LEU A 57 10.08 -0.20 2.03
CA LEU A 57 9.14 -0.71 3.04
C LEU A 57 9.45 -2.16 3.44
N ALA A 58 9.68 -3.03 2.46
CA ALA A 58 10.03 -4.41 2.69
C ALA A 58 11.37 -4.55 3.43
N ARG A 59 12.37 -3.72 3.10
CA ARG A 59 13.67 -3.69 3.81
C ARG A 59 13.50 -3.28 5.26
N GLN A 60 12.78 -2.20 5.52
CA GLN A 60 12.50 -1.72 6.86
C GLN A 60 11.74 -2.75 7.69
N ALA A 61 10.83 -3.49 7.06
CA ALA A 61 10.08 -4.57 7.68
C ALA A 61 10.90 -5.86 7.88
N GLY A 62 12.15 -5.91 7.40
CA GLY A 62 13.05 -7.05 7.54
C GLY A 62 12.73 -8.21 6.59
N ALA A 63 12.31 -7.93 5.35
CA ALA A 63 12.04 -8.97 4.37
C ALA A 63 13.32 -9.68 3.90
N ASP A 64 13.16 -10.95 3.53
CA ASP A 64 14.24 -11.75 2.95
C ASP A 64 14.78 -11.13 1.65
N SER A 65 16.05 -11.39 1.35
CA SER A 65 16.70 -10.92 0.12
C SER A 65 15.94 -11.28 -1.15
N SER A 66 15.30 -12.45 -1.19
CA SER A 66 14.46 -12.87 -2.33
C SER A 66 13.29 -11.91 -2.60
N VAL A 67 12.64 -11.39 -1.56
CA VAL A 67 11.56 -10.39 -1.67
C VAL A 67 12.14 -9.04 -2.10
N ILE A 68 13.26 -8.63 -1.49
CA ILE A 68 13.94 -7.37 -1.80
C ILE A 68 14.43 -7.33 -3.25
N ASP A 69 14.95 -8.43 -3.77
CA ASP A 69 15.40 -8.54 -5.15
C ASP A 69 14.21 -8.63 -6.11
N ALA A 70 13.13 -9.31 -5.71
CA ALA A 70 11.92 -9.36 -6.52
C ALA A 70 11.26 -7.97 -6.68
N LEU A 71 11.44 -7.08 -5.70
CA LEU A 71 10.96 -5.70 -5.71
C LEU A 71 11.92 -4.70 -6.38
N ASP A 72 13.02 -5.15 -6.98
CA ASP A 72 13.95 -4.24 -7.66
C ASP A 72 13.23 -3.45 -8.78
N PRO A 73 13.30 -2.11 -8.79
CA PRO A 73 12.63 -1.27 -9.79
C PRO A 73 13.00 -1.60 -11.23
N SER A 74 14.21 -2.11 -11.49
CA SER A 74 14.66 -2.50 -12.83
C SER A 74 13.88 -3.68 -13.41
N ARG A 75 13.19 -4.46 -12.56
CA ARG A 75 12.31 -5.55 -12.99
C ARG A 75 10.96 -5.05 -13.50
N SER A 76 10.56 -3.84 -13.11
CA SER A 76 9.31 -3.21 -13.53
C SER A 76 9.55 -2.20 -14.65
N THR A 77 8.52 -1.93 -15.45
CA THR A 77 8.54 -0.82 -16.42
C THR A 77 7.75 0.35 -15.86
N ALA A 78 7.66 1.46 -16.61
CA ALA A 78 6.81 2.58 -16.19
C ALA A 78 5.32 2.20 -16.07
N THR A 79 4.89 1.10 -16.71
CA THR A 79 3.48 0.70 -16.87
C THR A 79 3.18 -0.74 -16.46
N CYS A 80 4.17 -1.54 -16.09
CA CYS A 80 3.98 -2.91 -15.61
C CYS A 80 4.77 -3.17 -14.33
N TYR A 81 4.10 -3.73 -13.31
CA TYR A 81 4.71 -4.21 -12.07
C TYR A 81 5.13 -5.68 -12.23
N ALA A 82 6.34 -6.03 -11.79
CA ALA A 82 6.89 -7.38 -11.90
C ALA A 82 7.34 -7.98 -10.55
N GLY A 83 6.95 -7.34 -9.45
CA GLY A 83 7.21 -7.85 -8.11
C GLY A 83 6.18 -8.90 -7.67
N PRO A 84 6.30 -9.43 -6.45
CA PRO A 84 5.33 -10.37 -5.91
C PRO A 84 3.98 -9.67 -5.68
N PRO A 85 2.85 -10.34 -5.98
CA PRO A 85 1.51 -9.79 -5.71
C PRO A 85 1.16 -9.82 -4.22
N HIS A 86 1.92 -10.57 -3.41
CA HIS A 86 1.77 -10.64 -1.97
C HIS A 86 3.10 -10.95 -1.30
N PHE A 87 3.36 -10.32 -0.16
CA PHE A 87 4.42 -10.73 0.75
C PHE A 87 4.12 -10.31 2.19
N ARG A 88 4.78 -10.97 3.14
CA ARG A 88 4.77 -10.59 4.55
C ARG A 88 6.21 -10.53 5.07
N ALA A 89 6.53 -9.48 5.79
CA ALA A 89 7.82 -9.28 6.44
C ALA A 89 7.60 -8.46 7.72
N GLY A 90 8.07 -8.94 8.87
CA GLY A 90 7.93 -8.25 10.16
C GLY A 90 6.53 -7.67 10.40
N LYS A 91 6.45 -6.34 10.47
CA LYS A 91 5.22 -5.55 10.71
C LYS A 91 4.41 -5.24 9.45
N LEU A 92 4.85 -5.65 8.27
CA LEU A 92 4.21 -5.39 6.99
C LEU A 92 3.65 -6.67 6.37
N GLU A 93 2.43 -6.57 5.88
CA GLU A 93 1.87 -7.45 4.87
C GLU A 93 1.41 -6.60 3.70
N PHE A 94 1.80 -6.95 2.48
CA PHE A 94 1.43 -6.23 1.27
C PHE A 94 0.59 -7.10 0.35
N HIS A 95 -0.44 -6.51 -0.28
CA HIS A 95 -1.22 -7.13 -1.36
C HIS A 95 -1.29 -6.18 -2.56
N GLU A 96 -0.96 -6.70 -3.75
CA GLU A 96 -1.32 -6.08 -5.03
C GLU A 96 -2.83 -6.26 -5.22
N LEU A 97 -3.59 -5.24 -4.86
CA LEU A 97 -5.04 -5.32 -4.78
C LEU A 97 -5.67 -3.98 -5.10
N ASP A 98 -6.67 -4.03 -5.98
CA ASP A 98 -7.50 -2.88 -6.31
C ASP A 98 -8.64 -2.71 -5.30
N ILE A 99 -8.79 -1.50 -4.78
CA ILE A 99 -9.88 -1.13 -3.87
C ILE A 99 -11.26 -1.26 -4.55
N GLU A 100 -11.32 -1.19 -5.88
CA GLU A 100 -12.56 -1.39 -6.63
C GLU A 100 -12.96 -2.88 -6.66
N ASN A 101 -12.04 -3.81 -6.35
CA ASN A 101 -12.33 -5.23 -6.22
C ASN A 101 -12.99 -5.56 -4.87
N LYS A 102 -14.32 -5.33 -4.81
CA LYS A 102 -15.14 -5.59 -3.62
C LYS A 102 -15.06 -7.02 -3.10
N ALA A 103 -14.87 -8.02 -3.98
CA ALA A 103 -14.79 -9.42 -3.57
C ALA A 103 -13.48 -9.71 -2.82
N ALA A 104 -12.36 -9.21 -3.35
CA ALA A 104 -11.04 -9.34 -2.72
C ALA A 104 -10.97 -8.56 -1.40
N LEU A 105 -11.48 -7.32 -1.36
CA LEU A 105 -11.57 -6.55 -0.11
C LEU A 105 -12.40 -7.29 0.95
N LYS A 106 -13.57 -7.82 0.60
CA LYS A 106 -14.39 -8.61 1.55
C LYS A 106 -13.62 -9.81 2.11
N LEU A 107 -12.79 -10.46 1.32
CA LEU A 107 -11.94 -11.54 1.80
C LEU A 107 -10.88 -11.02 2.78
N LEU A 108 -10.21 -9.92 2.44
CA LEU A 108 -9.19 -9.29 3.28
C LEU A 108 -9.76 -8.88 4.65
N PHE A 109 -10.92 -8.24 4.68
CA PHE A 109 -11.62 -7.87 5.93
C PHE A 109 -12.15 -9.08 6.73
N ARG A 110 -12.31 -10.25 6.11
CA ARG A 110 -12.61 -11.49 6.85
C ARG A 110 -11.35 -12.12 7.45
N GLN A 111 -10.22 -11.99 6.77
CA GLN A 111 -8.93 -12.56 7.20
C GLN A 111 -8.28 -11.74 8.32
N HIS A 112 -8.57 -10.44 8.38
CA HIS A 112 -8.00 -9.52 9.36
C HIS A 112 -9.08 -8.82 10.18
N ARG A 113 -8.78 -8.57 11.46
CA ARG A 113 -9.47 -7.57 12.24
C ARG A 113 -8.63 -6.30 12.24
N PHE A 114 -9.14 -5.27 11.57
CA PHE A 114 -8.50 -3.96 11.50
C PHE A 114 -9.04 -3.06 12.61
N ASP A 115 -8.15 -2.38 13.31
CA ASP A 115 -8.50 -1.35 14.28
C ASP A 115 -8.71 0.01 13.61
N ALA A 116 -8.09 0.21 12.44
CA ALA A 116 -8.22 1.41 11.64
C ALA A 116 -8.01 1.12 10.14
N VAL A 117 -8.59 1.97 9.30
CA VAL A 117 -8.38 2.01 7.85
C VAL A 117 -7.95 3.43 7.47
N LEU A 118 -6.80 3.56 6.83
CA LEU A 118 -6.34 4.81 6.22
C LEU A 118 -6.52 4.69 4.72
N ASN A 119 -7.59 5.30 4.20
CA ASN A 119 -7.84 5.31 2.77
C ASN A 119 -7.02 6.41 2.09
N LEU A 120 -5.85 6.06 1.53
CA LEU A 120 -4.94 6.97 0.84
C LEU A 120 -4.78 6.63 -0.66
N ALA A 121 -5.44 5.56 -1.13
CA ALA A 121 -5.63 5.29 -2.55
C ALA A 121 -6.58 6.36 -3.13
N ALA A 122 -6.02 7.25 -3.94
CA ALA A 122 -6.77 8.25 -4.67
C ALA A 122 -6.07 8.58 -5.99
N ARG A 123 -6.84 8.98 -7.01
CA ARG A 123 -6.30 9.59 -8.23
C ARG A 123 -6.22 11.09 -8.03
N ALA A 124 -5.00 11.61 -7.81
CA ALA A 124 -4.78 13.04 -7.62
C ALA A 124 -4.85 13.78 -8.97
N GLY A 125 -5.96 14.48 -9.25
CA GLY A 125 -6.07 15.32 -10.46
C GLY A 125 -7.46 15.92 -10.72
N VAL A 126 -7.69 17.16 -10.28
CA VAL A 126 -8.92 17.95 -10.53
C VAL A 126 -9.17 18.16 -12.03
N ARG A 127 -8.13 18.13 -12.87
CA ARG A 127 -8.28 18.27 -14.32
C ARG A 127 -8.89 17.04 -14.99
N TYR A 128 -8.64 15.84 -14.47
CA TYR A 128 -9.19 14.60 -15.03
C TYR A 128 -10.63 14.35 -14.59
N SER A 129 -11.04 14.81 -13.40
CA SER A 129 -12.44 14.74 -12.96
C SER A 129 -13.38 15.60 -13.83
N MET A 130 -12.84 16.53 -14.62
CA MET A 130 -13.58 17.30 -15.62
C MET A 130 -13.61 16.63 -17.01
N ILE A 131 -12.79 15.60 -17.22
CA ILE A 131 -12.65 14.89 -18.52
C ILE A 131 -13.34 13.53 -18.44
N ASP A 132 -13.24 12.83 -17.31
CA ASP A 132 -13.89 11.53 -17.05
C ASP A 132 -14.39 11.48 -15.59
N PRO A 133 -15.65 11.91 -15.34
CA PRO A 133 -16.22 12.00 -14.00
C PRO A 133 -16.40 10.64 -13.32
N ASP A 134 -16.65 9.58 -14.09
CA ASP A 134 -16.99 8.26 -13.55
C ASP A 134 -15.78 7.61 -12.87
N VAL A 135 -14.58 7.79 -13.45
CA VAL A 135 -13.30 7.31 -12.87
C VAL A 135 -12.98 8.00 -11.54
N TYR A 136 -13.44 9.23 -11.33
CA TYR A 136 -13.25 9.92 -10.05
C TYR A 136 -14.17 9.36 -8.96
N MET A 137 -15.40 8.97 -9.34
CA MET A 137 -16.39 8.42 -8.41
C MET A 137 -16.07 6.99 -7.98
N THR A 138 -15.47 6.14 -8.83
CA THR A 138 -15.16 4.75 -8.43
C THR A 138 -13.94 4.63 -7.52
N THR A 139 -12.98 5.55 -7.63
CA THR A 139 -11.75 5.52 -6.81
C THR A 139 -11.87 6.30 -5.50
N ASN A 140 -12.65 7.39 -5.44
CA ASN A 140 -12.66 8.32 -4.31
C ASN A 140 -13.97 8.38 -3.48
N ALA A 141 -15.02 7.64 -3.85
CA ALA A 141 -16.30 7.62 -3.13
C ALA A 141 -16.46 6.41 -2.19
#